data_AF-W2I4L5-F1
#
_entry.id   AF-W2I4L5-F1
#
_cell.length_a   1.000
_cell.length_b   1.000
_cell.length_c   1.000
_cell.angle_alpha   90.00
_cell.angle_beta   90.00
_cell.angle_gamma   90.00
#
_symmetry.space_group_name_H-M   'P 1'
#
loop_
_entity.id
_entity.type
_entity.pdbx_description
1 polymer ?
#
loop_
_entity_poly.entity_id
_entity_poly.type
_entity_poly.pdbx_seq_one_letter_code
_entity_poly.pdbx_strand_id
1 'polypeptide(L)'
;MKGNTSLQASTTATIEETQSWSSIVLNDKLTLEHVAVDINTDRVQYHLHLELEHPLPEAYITNAEYMTLTWPVGGIWKIMNLSDNNRKVHCMSWRKTEMDHVE
;
A
#
# COMPACT_ATOMS: atom_id res chain seq x y z
N MET A 1 -39.16 2.38 23.18
CA MET A 1 -37.74 2.04 22.98
C MET A 1 -37.56 1.54 21.56
N LYS A 2 -37.03 2.36 20.66
CA LYS A 2 -36.58 1.90 19.34
C LYS A 2 -35.13 1.48 19.51
N GLY A 3 -34.85 0.18 19.42
CA GLY A 3 -33.49 -0.33 19.41
C GLY A 3 -32.80 0.17 18.15
N ASN A 4 -31.79 1.03 18.31
CA ASN A 4 -30.81 1.27 17.26
C ASN A 4 -29.93 0.02 17.18
N THR A 5 -30.37 -0.97 16.41
CA THR A 5 -29.49 -2.05 15.98
C THR A 5 -28.54 -1.44 14.96
N SER A 6 -27.43 -0.88 15.43
CA SER A 6 -26.27 -0.60 14.58
C SER A 6 -25.70 -1.94 14.12
N LEU A 7 -26.27 -2.47 13.05
CA LEU A 7 -25.67 -3.52 12.24
C LEU A 7 -24.66 -2.84 11.29
N GLN A 8 -23.64 -2.19 11.83
CA GLN A 8 -22.39 -2.07 11.10
C GLN A 8 -21.65 -3.40 11.29
N ALA A 9 -22.19 -4.45 10.68
CA ALA A 9 -21.34 -5.54 10.25
C ALA A 9 -20.41 -4.89 9.23
N SER A 10 -19.14 -4.72 9.59
CA SER A 10 -18.10 -4.44 8.60
C SER A 10 -18.04 -5.71 7.74
N THR A 11 -18.85 -5.75 6.69
CA THR A 11 -18.89 -6.88 5.78
C THR A 11 -17.58 -6.81 5.01
N THR A 12 -16.60 -7.60 5.46
CA THR A 12 -15.36 -7.79 4.72
C THR A 12 -15.74 -8.23 3.31
N ALA A 13 -15.22 -7.53 2.31
CA ALA A 13 -15.47 -7.87 0.91
C ALA A 13 -14.94 -9.27 0.65
N THR A 14 -15.59 -9.98 -0.27
CA THR A 14 -15.07 -11.23 -0.80
C THR A 14 -13.77 -11.00 -1.58
N ILE A 15 -13.02 -12.07 -1.84
CA ILE A 15 -11.80 -12.00 -2.64
C ILE A 15 -12.15 -11.51 -4.06
N GLU A 16 -13.26 -11.98 -4.61
CA GLU A 16 -13.75 -11.62 -5.94
C GLU A 16 -14.11 -10.13 -6.03
N GLU A 17 -14.80 -9.59 -5.03
CA GLU A 17 -15.10 -8.15 -4.96
C GLU A 17 -13.83 -7.31 -4.84
N THR A 18 -12.86 -7.76 -4.03
CA THR A 18 -11.57 -7.09 -3.88
C THR A 18 -10.78 -7.09 -5.19
N GLN A 19 -10.74 -8.23 -5.89
CA GLN A 19 -10.11 -8.37 -7.21
C GLN A 19 -10.77 -7.42 -8.22
N SER A 20 -12.11 -7.37 -8.26
CA SER A 20 -12.82 -6.46 -9.15
C SER A 20 -12.55 -4.99 -8.81
N TRP A 21 -12.41 -4.65 -7.53
CA TRP A 21 -12.08 -3.29 -7.10
C TRP A 21 -10.63 -2.90 -7.40
N SER A 22 -9.71 -3.88 -7.40
CA SER A 22 -8.27 -3.64 -7.62
C SER A 22 -7.92 -2.99 -8.97
N SER A 23 -8.83 -2.97 -9.94
CA SER A 23 -8.65 -2.25 -11.21
C SER A 23 -8.86 -0.73 -11.11
N ILE A 24 -9.35 -0.23 -9.98
CA ILE A 24 -9.59 1.20 -9.76
C ILE A 24 -8.25 1.88 -9.45
N VAL A 25 -7.90 2.86 -10.28
CA VAL A 25 -6.72 3.70 -10.05
C VAL A 25 -7.08 4.80 -9.07
N LEU A 26 -6.34 4.86 -7.96
CA LEU A 26 -6.43 5.95 -6.99
C LEU A 26 -5.29 6.93 -7.24
N ASN A 27 -5.60 8.22 -7.17
CA ASN A 27 -4.57 9.25 -7.18
C ASN A 27 -3.87 9.27 -5.82
N ASP A 28 -2.55 9.38 -5.86
CA ASP A 28 -1.71 9.45 -4.69
C ASP A 28 -0.67 10.57 -4.79
N LYS A 29 -0.18 10.99 -3.63
CA LYS A 29 0.95 11.89 -3.51
C LYS A 29 2.03 11.24 -2.67
N LEU A 30 3.24 11.14 -3.22
CA LEU A 30 4.42 10.74 -2.46
C LEU A 30 4.77 11.84 -1.42
N THR A 31 4.80 11.46 -0.15
CA THR A 31 5.09 12.36 0.98
C THR A 31 6.47 12.12 1.59
N LEU A 32 6.94 10.88 1.56
CA LEU A 32 8.28 10.50 2.02
C LEU A 32 8.77 9.31 1.20
N GLU A 33 10.04 9.37 0.83
CA GLU A 33 10.80 8.23 0.32
C GLU A 33 12.02 8.01 1.22
N HIS A 34 12.21 6.77 1.64
CA HIS A 34 13.37 6.35 2.41
C HIS A 34 13.95 5.07 1.82
N VAL A 35 15.27 4.96 1.85
CA VAL A 35 15.99 3.85 1.24
C VAL A 35 16.99 3.28 2.24
N ALA A 36 16.98 1.96 2.40
CA ALA A 36 18.02 1.21 3.08
C ALA A 36 18.73 0.31 2.08
N VAL A 37 20.05 0.23 2.16
CA VAL A 37 20.87 -0.54 1.21
C VAL A 37 21.57 -1.66 1.97
N ASP A 38 21.43 -2.88 1.48
CA ASP A 38 22.24 -4.02 1.89
C ASP A 38 23.35 -4.24 0.86
N ILE A 39 24.54 -3.74 1.21
CA ILE A 39 25.75 -3.80 0.38
C ILE A 39 26.27 -5.24 0.19
N ASN A 40 25.87 -6.19 1.03
CA ASN A 40 26.34 -7.58 0.91
C ASN A 40 25.55 -8.35 -0.14
N THR A 41 24.34 -7.88 -0.48
CA THR A 41 23.41 -8.58 -1.37
C THR A 41 23.00 -7.76 -2.59
N ASP A 42 23.56 -6.55 -2.75
CA ASP A 42 23.19 -5.55 -3.75
C ASP A 42 21.68 -5.31 -3.80
N ARG A 43 21.07 -5.24 -2.61
CA ARG A 43 19.64 -5.04 -2.47
C ARG A 43 19.35 -3.68 -1.88
N VAL A 44 18.37 -3.03 -2.48
CA VAL A 44 17.84 -1.77 -2.01
C VAL A 44 16.41 -2.00 -1.54
N GLN A 45 16.18 -1.68 -0.27
CA GLN A 45 14.88 -1.65 0.34
C GLN A 45 14.33 -0.23 0.28
N TYR A 46 13.25 -0.06 -0.49
CA TYR A 46 12.54 1.21 -0.56
C TYR A 46 11.37 1.19 0.41
N HIS A 47 11.17 2.31 1.09
CA HIS A 47 9.99 2.61 1.88
C HIS A 47 9.36 3.90 1.36
N LEU A 48 8.06 3.84 1.05
CA LEU A 48 7.30 5.00 0.60
C LEU A 48 6.16 5.29 1.56
N HIS A 49 5.93 6.58 1.80
CA HIS A 49 4.72 7.07 2.45
C HIS A 49 3.91 7.84 1.44
N LEU A 50 2.72 7.33 1.14
CA LEU A 50 1.79 7.92 0.19
C LEU A 50 0.61 8.53 0.92
N GLU A 51 0.08 9.63 0.42
CA GLU A 51 -1.23 10.16 0.80
C GLU A 51 -2.18 10.02 -0.39
N LEU A 52 -3.24 9.23 -0.22
CA LEU A 52 -4.25 9.02 -1.24
C LEU A 52 -5.23 10.19 -1.26
N GLU A 53 -5.73 10.54 -2.45
CA GLU A 53 -6.81 11.52 -2.59
C GLU A 53 -8.07 11.07 -1.86
N HIS A 54 -8.38 9.77 -1.97
CA HIS A 54 -9.48 9.10 -1.30
C HIS A 54 -8.98 7.91 -0.48
N PRO A 55 -9.55 7.66 0.71
CA PRO A 55 -9.11 6.56 1.56
C PRO A 55 -9.41 5.19 0.91
N LEU A 56 -8.58 4.20 1.22
CA LEU A 56 -8.90 2.81 0.87
C LEU A 56 -10.17 2.40 1.62
N PRO A 57 -11.18 1.84 0.93
CA PRO A 57 -12.39 1.39 1.61
C PRO A 57 -12.06 0.21 2.53
N GLU A 58 -12.50 0.32 3.79
CA GLU A 58 -12.15 -0.62 4.87
C GLU A 58 -12.48 -2.08 4.52
N ALA A 59 -13.58 -2.30 3.81
CA ALA A 59 -14.04 -3.62 3.38
C ALA A 59 -13.01 -4.40 2.54
N TYR A 60 -12.13 -3.72 1.82
CA TYR A 60 -11.15 -4.35 0.92
C TYR A 60 -9.76 -4.52 1.55
N ILE A 61 -9.46 -3.84 2.65
CA ILE A 61 -8.12 -3.78 3.25
C ILE A 61 -7.66 -5.16 3.73
N THR A 62 -8.57 -5.95 4.30
CA THR A 62 -8.25 -7.28 4.83
C THR A 62 -7.71 -8.23 3.75
N ASN A 63 -8.05 -7.98 2.48
CA ASN A 63 -7.62 -8.79 1.35
C ASN A 63 -6.55 -8.10 0.48
N ALA A 64 -6.06 -6.91 0.88
CA ALA A 64 -5.11 -6.12 0.11
C ALA A 64 -3.72 -6.12 0.77
N GLU A 65 -2.85 -7.05 0.37
CA GLU A 65 -1.47 -7.12 0.87
C GLU A 65 -0.49 -6.26 0.04
N TYR A 66 -0.79 -6.08 -1.25
CA TYR A 66 0.08 -5.37 -2.19
C TYR A 66 -0.71 -4.30 -2.95
N MET A 67 0.00 -3.27 -3.38
CA MET A 67 -0.50 -2.26 -4.31
C MET A 67 0.44 -2.11 -5.50
N THR A 68 -0.15 -1.77 -6.64
CA THR A 68 0.60 -1.40 -7.84
C THR A 68 0.63 0.11 -7.96
N LEU A 69 1.82 0.68 -8.04
CA LEU A 69 1.99 2.10 -8.33
C LEU A 69 2.23 2.30 -9.82
N THR A 70 1.70 3.39 -10.36
CA THR A 70 1.91 3.82 -11.74
C THR A 70 3.19 4.68 -11.85
N TRP A 71 3.53 5.10 -13.08
CA TRP A 71 4.68 5.98 -13.34
C TRP A 71 4.57 7.29 -12.55
N PRO A 72 5.65 7.86 -11.98
CA PRO A 72 7.07 7.51 -12.19
C PRO A 72 7.63 6.43 -11.27
N VAL A 73 6.98 6.13 -10.15
CA VAL A 73 7.51 5.21 -9.14
C VAL A 73 7.42 3.75 -9.63
N GLY A 74 6.26 3.38 -10.16
CA GLY A 74 6.01 2.07 -10.77
C GLY A 74 6.12 0.87 -9.81
N GLY A 75 5.58 -0.26 -10.25
CA GLY A 75 5.86 -1.57 -9.67
C GLY A 75 4.91 -2.01 -8.54
N ILE A 76 5.24 -3.16 -7.94
CA ILE A 76 4.46 -3.80 -6.89
C ILE A 76 5.10 -3.51 -5.54
N TRP A 77 4.28 -3.03 -4.61
CA TRP A 77 4.67 -2.57 -3.29
C TRP A 77 3.85 -3.30 -2.23
N LYS A 78 4.53 -3.86 -1.23
CA LYS A 78 3.86 -4.47 -0.08
C LYS A 78 3.34 -3.38 0.84
N ILE A 79 2.06 -3.45 1.22
CA ILE A 79 1.47 -2.55 2.21
C ILE A 79 1.97 -2.98 3.59
N MET A 80 2.65 -2.07 4.27
CA MET A 80 3.22 -2.30 5.60
C MET A 80 2.31 -1.75 6.70
N ASN A 81 1.73 -0.58 6.46
CA ASN A 81 0.83 0.06 7.40
C ASN A 81 -0.13 1.03 6.69
N LEU A 82 -1.27 1.29 7.32
CA LEU A 82 -2.26 2.29 6.92
C LEU A 82 -2.53 3.21 8.11
N SER A 83 -2.82 4.49 7.86
CA SER A 83 -3.33 5.37 8.91
C SER A 83 -4.74 4.94 9.34
N ASP A 84 -5.19 5.42 10.50
CA ASP A 84 -6.51 5.11 11.08
C ASP A 84 -7.70 5.41 10.14
N ASN A 85 -7.51 6.30 9.15
CA ASN A 85 -8.52 6.63 8.14
C ASN A 85 -8.23 6.04 6.75
N ASN A 86 -7.26 5.13 6.64
CA ASN A 86 -6.86 4.43 5.41
C ASN A 86 -6.41 5.35 4.26
N ARG A 87 -6.05 6.60 4.56
CA ARG A 87 -5.63 7.59 3.57
C ARG A 87 -4.13 7.68 3.39
N LYS A 88 -3.35 7.39 4.44
CA LYS A 88 -1.90 7.35 4.36
C LYS A 88 -1.44 5.90 4.31
N VAL A 89 -0.62 5.58 3.33
CA VAL A 89 -0.11 4.24 3.09
C VAL A 89 1.39 4.24 3.28
N HIS A 90 1.88 3.35 4.15
CA HIS A 90 3.29 3.00 4.20
C HIS A 90 3.47 1.70 3.43
N CYS A 91 4.29 1.72 2.39
CA CYS A 91 4.57 0.53 1.59
C CYS A 91 6.07 0.34 1.34
N MET A 92 6.44 -0.89 0.99
CA MET A 92 7.82 -1.35 0.84
C MET A 92 8.00 -2.14 -0.46
N SER A 93 9.15 -2.00 -1.09
CA SER A 93 9.58 -2.88 -2.18
C SER A 93 11.07 -3.15 -2.11
N TRP A 94 11.47 -4.39 -2.42
CA TRP A 94 12.86 -4.78 -2.57
C TRP A 94 13.24 -4.75 -4.05
N ARG A 95 14.35 -4.10 -4.37
CA ARG A 95 14.90 -4.09 -5.72
C ARG A 95 16.33 -4.56 -5.68
N LYS A 96 16.67 -5.49 -6.57
CA LYS A 96 18.07 -5.83 -6.83
C LYS A 96 18.65 -4.70 -7.67
N THR A 97 19.82 -4.22 -7.29
CA THR A 97 20.59 -3.26 -8.07
C THR A 97 21.96 -3.87 -8.37
N GLU A 98 22.72 -3.25 -9.26
CA GLU A 98 24.15 -3.46 -9.36
C GLU A 98 24.80 -2.30 -8.60
N MET A 99 25.67 -2.59 -7.63
CA MET A 99 26.43 -1.58 -6.90
C MET A 99 27.90 -1.69 -7.27
N ASP A 100 28.53 -0.57 -7.63
CA ASP A 100 29.97 -0.52 -7.73
C ASP A 100 30.56 -0.47 -6.31
N HIS A 101 31.20 -1.56 -5.87
CA HIS A 101 31.80 -1.68 -4.53
C HIS A 101 33.14 -0.93 -4.39
N VAL A 102 33.31 0.20 -5.08
CA VAL A 102 34.55 0.97 -5.01
C VAL A 102 34.44 1.97 -3.86
N GLU A 103 35.20 1.72 -2.78
CA GLU A 103 35.39 2.64 -1.64
C GLU A 103 36.26 3.86 -2.02
#